data_AF-A0A2K2F9S1-F1
#
_entry.id   AF-A0A2K2F9S1-F1
#
_cell.length_a   1.000
_cell.length_b   1.000
_cell.length_c   1.000
_cell.angle_alpha   90.00
_cell.angle_beta   90.00
_cell.angle_gamma   90.00
#
_symmetry.space_group_name_H-M   'P 1'
#
loop_
_entity.id
_entity.type
_entity.pdbx_description
1 polymer ?
#
loop_
_entity_poly.entity_id
_entity_poly.type
_entity_poly.pdbx_seq_one_letter_code
_entity_poly.pdbx_strand_id
1 'polypeptide(L)'
;MRNARLFRKEAITTLSYFARLIFSKHKSYFISFMLKILLTGAGPLLTIMLSRSLIYFLTALDARLFFTTAGLLVLLNLVIGICSNAISRHMDLVHNDVQLHLEEEIGRKTARLKYEVIETSNFHNKLEQAKIGISWYSGGIAGLANNIASFCAGIVTLLGTLTIISQLSFWIVLVILVSSILSIVATAAAQKRDANFRKRLAAVNRKLAYFLDIFKEERIAKDVRLYKAGHLIETRVNEFLYHLKQWNAPYMQRSKKAAFSKTLQQIKKKACFAARFLLIDLL
;
A
#
# COMPACT_ATOMS: atom_id res chain seq x y z
N MET A 1 6.29 -28.40 0.83
CA MET A 1 7.42 -27.72 0.13
C MET A 1 7.24 -27.60 -1.40
N ARG A 2 6.58 -28.55 -2.09
CA ARG A 2 6.34 -28.51 -3.56
C ARG A 2 5.51 -27.28 -4.02
N ASN A 3 4.47 -26.89 -3.27
CA ASN A 3 3.64 -25.71 -3.59
C ASN A 3 4.38 -24.36 -3.51
N ALA A 4 5.38 -24.23 -2.62
CA ALA A 4 6.12 -22.98 -2.48
C ALA A 4 7.06 -22.71 -3.69
N ARG A 5 7.64 -23.78 -4.27
CA ARG A 5 8.48 -23.67 -5.48
C ARG A 5 7.65 -23.35 -6.72
N LEU A 6 6.47 -23.97 -6.84
CA LEU A 6 5.52 -23.68 -7.93
C LEU A 6 5.04 -22.22 -7.87
N PHE A 7 4.59 -21.77 -6.69
CA PHE A 7 4.19 -20.38 -6.49
C PHE A 7 5.31 -19.38 -6.82
N ARG A 8 6.56 -19.67 -6.41
CA ARG A 8 7.72 -18.84 -6.75
C ARG A 8 7.94 -18.74 -8.26
N LYS A 9 7.82 -19.85 -8.99
CA LYS A 9 8.03 -19.88 -10.43
C LYS A 9 6.94 -19.09 -11.17
N GLU A 10 5.68 -19.25 -10.78
CA GLU A 10 4.56 -18.49 -11.33
C GLU A 10 4.70 -16.98 -11.06
N ALA A 11 5.05 -16.60 -9.83
CA ALA A 11 5.27 -15.21 -9.46
C ALA A 11 6.42 -14.55 -10.24
N ILE A 12 7.54 -15.26 -10.46
CA ILE A 12 8.65 -14.73 -11.27
C ILE A 12 8.22 -14.59 -12.73
N THR A 13 7.45 -15.56 -13.24
CA THR A 13 6.98 -15.54 -14.63
C THR A 13 6.05 -14.34 -14.86
N THR A 14 5.09 -14.09 -13.96
CA THR A 14 4.21 -12.92 -14.05
C THR A 14 4.97 -11.61 -13.91
N LEU A 15 5.93 -11.52 -12.97
CA LEU A 15 6.78 -10.34 -12.83
C LEU A 15 7.57 -10.04 -14.12
N SER A 16 8.16 -11.08 -14.71
CA SER A 16 8.93 -10.96 -15.96
C SER A 16 8.05 -10.58 -17.15
N TYR A 17 6.82 -11.09 -17.21
CA TYR A 17 5.84 -10.70 -18.22
C TYR A 17 5.49 -9.23 -18.10
N PHE A 18 5.14 -8.74 -16.90
CA PHE A 18 4.84 -7.33 -16.68
C PHE A 18 6.04 -6.42 -16.97
N ALA A 19 7.23 -6.81 -16.53
CA ALA A 19 8.44 -6.04 -16.82
C ALA A 19 8.69 -5.95 -18.33
N ARG A 20 8.53 -7.05 -19.07
CA ARG A 20 8.66 -7.04 -20.54
C ARG A 20 7.59 -6.19 -21.22
N LEU A 21 6.34 -6.28 -20.76
CA LEU A 21 5.22 -5.50 -21.29
C LEU A 21 5.42 -3.99 -21.08
N ILE A 22 5.89 -3.60 -19.90
CA ILE A 22 6.20 -2.19 -19.61
C ILE A 22 7.43 -1.75 -20.42
N PHE A 23 8.45 -2.59 -20.55
CA PHE A 23 9.66 -2.24 -21.29
C PHE A 23 9.42 -2.05 -22.79
N SER A 24 8.52 -2.83 -23.39
CA SER A 24 8.18 -2.67 -24.80
C SER A 24 7.42 -1.39 -25.09
N LYS A 25 6.59 -0.91 -24.16
CA LYS A 25 5.77 0.30 -24.33
C LYS A 25 6.42 1.59 -23.79
N HIS A 26 7.00 1.54 -22.60
CA HIS A 26 7.44 2.72 -21.83
C HIS A 26 8.82 2.52 -21.21
N LYS A 27 9.90 2.67 -21.99
CA LYS A 27 11.28 2.51 -21.50
C LYS A 27 11.66 3.50 -20.38
N SER A 28 11.11 4.72 -20.42
CA SER A 28 11.30 5.77 -19.40
C SER A 28 10.82 5.34 -18.00
N TYR A 29 9.92 4.36 -17.92
CA TYR A 29 9.42 3.81 -16.68
C TYR A 29 10.53 3.23 -15.81
N PHE A 30 11.50 2.53 -16.39
CA PHE A 30 12.57 1.88 -15.61
C PHE A 30 13.51 2.90 -14.97
N ILE A 31 13.77 4.00 -15.65
CA ILE A 31 14.55 5.12 -15.10
C ILE A 31 13.77 5.75 -13.93
N SER A 32 12.47 6.00 -14.13
CA SER A 32 11.58 6.52 -13.09
C SER A 32 11.52 5.58 -11.87
N PHE A 33 11.46 4.27 -12.12
CA PHE A 33 11.41 3.23 -11.09
C PHE A 33 12.70 3.19 -10.26
N MET A 34 13.87 3.23 -10.90
CA MET A 34 15.17 3.32 -10.20
C MET A 34 15.31 4.61 -9.40
N LEU A 35 14.93 5.75 -10.00
CA LEU A 35 14.98 7.05 -9.33
C LEU A 35 14.02 7.11 -8.13
N LYS A 36 12.85 6.46 -8.23
CA LYS A 36 11.91 6.32 -7.11
C LYS A 36 12.52 5.55 -5.95
N ILE A 37 13.20 4.43 -6.22
CA ILE A 37 13.88 3.63 -5.19
C ILE A 37 14.95 4.48 -4.49
N LEU A 38 15.76 5.21 -5.26
CA LEU A 38 16.82 6.05 -4.72
C LEU A 38 16.27 7.20 -3.86
N LEU A 39 15.31 7.98 -4.38
CA LEU A 39 14.72 9.11 -3.63
C LEU A 39 13.98 8.65 -2.37
N THR A 40 13.23 7.55 -2.46
CA THR A 40 12.49 7.02 -1.31
C THR A 40 13.43 6.40 -0.28
N GLY A 41 14.50 5.74 -0.73
CA GLY A 41 15.45 5.04 0.13
C GLY A 41 16.49 5.96 0.77
N ALA A 42 17.13 6.80 -0.04
CA ALA A 42 18.24 7.67 0.36
C ALA A 42 17.79 9.07 0.82
N GLY A 43 16.64 9.56 0.36
CA GLY A 43 16.12 10.88 0.75
C GLY A 43 16.04 11.08 2.27
N PRO A 44 15.46 10.14 3.04
CA PRO A 44 15.43 10.23 4.50
C PRO A 44 16.82 10.26 5.15
N LEU A 45 17.81 9.57 4.57
CA LEU A 45 19.19 9.54 5.10
C LEU A 45 19.85 10.91 4.98
N LEU A 46 19.67 11.58 3.84
CA LEU A 46 20.17 12.95 3.64
C LEU A 46 19.54 13.92 4.65
N THR A 47 18.23 13.80 4.88
CA THR A 47 17.53 14.62 5.89
C THR A 47 18.07 14.37 7.30
N ILE A 48 18.37 13.11 7.66
CA ILE A 48 18.98 12.77 8.97
C ILE A 48 20.37 13.40 9.11
N MET A 49 21.23 13.30 8.09
CA MET A 49 22.59 13.87 8.13
C MET A 49 22.57 15.40 8.25
N LEU A 50 21.69 16.08 7.52
CA LEU A 50 21.52 17.53 7.63
C LEU A 50 20.93 17.94 8.98
N SER A 51 19.97 17.18 9.51
CA SER A 51 19.37 17.45 10.83
C SER A 51 20.41 17.36 11.95
N ARG A 52 21.36 16.41 11.87
CA ARG A 52 22.50 16.33 12.80
C ARG A 52 23.35 17.61 12.76
N SER A 53 23.65 18.09 11.57
CA SER A 53 24.46 19.31 11.37
C SER A 53 23.75 20.55 11.92
N LEU A 54 22.43 20.64 11.72
CA LEU A 54 21.60 21.72 12.23
C LEU A 54 21.63 21.79 13.76
N ILE A 55 21.57 20.65 14.46
CA ILE A 55 21.69 20.58 15.93
C ILE A 55 23.09 21.05 16.37
N TYR A 56 24.14 20.63 15.66
CA TYR A 56 25.51 21.03 15.98
C TYR A 56 25.71 22.56 15.90
N PHE A 57 25.24 23.20 14.82
CA PHE A 57 25.34 24.66 14.67
C PHE A 57 24.46 25.42 15.66
N LEU A 58 23.34 24.83 16.08
CA LEU A 58 22.52 25.40 17.16
C LEU A 58 23.26 25.40 18.49
N THR A 59 23.95 24.30 18.84
CA THR A 59 24.76 24.22 20.06
C THR A 59 26.01 25.08 20.03
N ALA A 60 26.59 25.30 18.84
CA ALA A 60 27.73 26.19 18.64
C ALA A 60 27.34 27.69 18.64
N LEU A 61 26.03 28.00 18.71
CA LEU A 61 25.48 29.37 18.65
C LEU A 61 25.85 30.14 17.37
N ASP A 62 26.19 29.42 16.30
CA ASP A 62 26.54 29.99 14.99
C ASP A 62 25.29 30.27 14.15
N ALA A 63 24.67 31.44 14.37
CA ALA A 63 23.43 31.83 13.70
C ALA A 63 23.51 31.77 12.17
N ARG A 64 24.64 32.19 11.57
CA ARG A 64 24.81 32.19 10.10
C ARG A 64 24.76 30.77 9.52
N LEU A 65 25.51 29.83 10.10
CA LEU A 65 25.57 28.44 9.62
C LEU A 65 24.29 27.68 9.95
N PHE A 66 23.63 28.03 11.04
CA PHE A 66 22.31 27.51 11.39
C PHE A 66 21.25 27.85 10.33
N PHE A 67 21.10 29.13 9.97
CA PHE A 67 20.10 29.54 8.98
C PHE A 67 20.40 29.00 7.57
N THR A 68 21.67 28.91 7.16
CA THR A 68 22.03 28.33 5.85
C THR A 68 21.73 26.84 5.80
N THR A 69 22.05 26.08 6.84
CA THR A 69 21.75 24.64 6.90
C THR A 69 20.26 24.36 7.03
N ALA A 70 19.52 25.18 7.78
CA ALA A 70 18.06 25.10 7.84
C ALA A 70 17.41 25.38 6.48
N GLY A 71 17.86 26.43 5.77
CA GLY A 71 17.42 26.74 4.42
C GLY A 71 17.72 25.61 3.44
N LEU A 72 18.93 25.04 3.49
CA LEU A 72 19.32 23.90 2.68
C LEU A 72 18.46 22.65 2.95
N LEU A 73 18.13 22.38 4.22
CA LEU A 73 17.27 21.26 4.60
C LEU A 73 15.86 21.41 4.03
N VAL A 74 15.27 22.61 4.14
CA VAL A 74 13.94 22.89 3.58
C VAL A 74 13.97 22.75 2.05
N LEU A 75 14.97 23.34 1.39
CA LEU A 75 15.12 23.28 -0.06
C LEU A 75 15.31 21.83 -0.53
N LEU A 76 16.15 21.05 0.14
CA LEU A 76 16.37 19.65 -0.21
C LEU A 76 15.08 18.82 -0.08
N ASN A 77 14.34 18.98 1.02
CA ASN A 77 13.08 18.25 1.21
C ASN A 77 12.03 18.67 0.17
N LEU A 78 11.98 19.97 -0.19
CA LEU A 78 11.12 20.47 -1.24
C LEU A 78 11.46 19.83 -2.59
N VAL A 79 12.73 19.83 -2.98
CA VAL A 79 13.21 19.23 -4.24
C VAL A 79 12.92 17.72 -4.26
N ILE A 80 13.25 16.99 -3.18
CA ILE A 80 12.95 15.56 -3.08
C ILE A 80 11.45 15.32 -3.19
N GLY A 81 10.62 16.14 -2.53
CA GLY A 81 9.16 16.04 -2.58
C GLY A 81 8.59 16.25 -3.99
N ILE A 82 9.03 17.30 -4.67
CA ILE A 82 8.63 17.62 -6.05
C ILE A 82 9.06 16.49 -7.00
N CYS A 83 10.34 16.08 -6.94
CA CYS A 83 10.86 14.98 -7.77
C CYS A 83 10.09 13.68 -7.52
N SER A 84 9.88 13.31 -6.25
CA SER A 84 9.16 12.09 -5.87
C SER A 84 7.72 12.10 -6.40
N ASN A 85 7.04 13.25 -6.32
CA ASN A 85 5.68 13.42 -6.85
C ASN A 85 5.63 13.39 -8.38
N ALA A 86 6.58 14.05 -9.06
CA ALA A 86 6.65 14.03 -10.51
C ALA A 86 6.90 12.61 -11.05
N ILE A 87 7.82 11.87 -10.42
CA ILE A 87 8.10 10.47 -10.75
C ILE A 87 6.88 9.59 -10.49
N SER A 88 6.23 9.75 -9.33
CA SER A 88 5.01 9.00 -9.01
C SER A 88 3.92 9.25 -10.05
N ARG A 89 3.68 10.51 -10.41
CA ARG A 89 2.68 10.85 -11.43
C ARG A 89 3.01 10.22 -12.79
N HIS A 90 4.26 10.26 -13.23
CA HIS A 90 4.67 9.60 -14.47
C HIS A 90 4.45 8.08 -14.40
N MET A 91 4.82 7.45 -13.28
CA MET A 91 4.60 6.02 -13.07
C MET A 91 3.10 5.66 -13.08
N ASP A 92 2.25 6.46 -12.44
CA ASP A 92 0.80 6.24 -12.39
C ASP A 92 0.16 6.34 -13.78
N LEU A 93 0.64 7.28 -14.63
CA LEU A 93 0.20 7.38 -16.03
C LEU A 93 0.56 6.12 -16.82
N VAL A 94 1.79 5.61 -16.68
CA VAL A 94 2.21 4.36 -17.31
C VAL A 94 1.39 3.18 -16.77
N HIS A 95 1.10 3.13 -15.47
CA HIS A 95 0.29 2.07 -14.88
C HIS A 95 -1.13 2.05 -15.43
N ASN A 96 -1.76 3.23 -15.58
CA ASN A 96 -3.10 3.35 -16.17
C ASN A 96 -3.11 2.90 -17.64
N ASP A 97 -2.12 3.31 -18.44
CA ASP A 97 -2.01 2.90 -19.84
C ASP A 97 -1.87 1.37 -19.98
N VAL A 98 -1.01 0.76 -19.14
CA VAL A 98 -0.83 -0.70 -19.16
C VAL A 98 -2.09 -1.42 -18.66
N GLN A 99 -2.79 -0.88 -17.67
CA GLN A 99 -4.06 -1.45 -17.22
C GLN A 99 -5.11 -1.44 -18.33
N LEU A 100 -5.30 -0.30 -19.00
CA LEU A 100 -6.22 -0.17 -20.14
C LEU A 100 -5.88 -1.15 -21.25
N HIS A 101 -4.59 -1.32 -21.55
CA HIS A 101 -4.14 -2.28 -22.54
C HIS A 101 -4.47 -3.74 -22.18
N LEU A 102 -4.32 -4.12 -20.90
CA LEU A 102 -4.68 -5.47 -20.44
C LEU A 102 -6.19 -5.69 -20.45
N GLU A 103 -6.99 -4.66 -20.09
CA GLU A 103 -8.45 -4.71 -20.21
C GLU A 103 -8.89 -4.90 -21.67
N GLU A 104 -8.26 -4.20 -22.59
CA GLU A 104 -8.48 -4.34 -24.03
C GLU A 104 -8.10 -5.74 -24.53
N GLU A 105 -6.96 -6.30 -24.10
CA GLU A 105 -6.51 -7.63 -24.51
C GLU A 105 -7.45 -8.73 -23.99
N ILE A 106 -7.94 -8.59 -22.75
CA ILE A 106 -8.98 -9.46 -22.20
C ILE A 106 -10.25 -9.37 -23.05
N GLY A 107 -10.74 -8.16 -23.33
CA GLY A 107 -11.95 -7.96 -24.14
C GLY A 107 -11.83 -8.56 -25.54
N ARG A 108 -10.70 -8.30 -26.22
CA ARG A 108 -10.39 -8.83 -27.55
C ARG A 108 -10.30 -10.35 -27.56
N LYS A 109 -9.71 -10.96 -26.54
CA LYS A 109 -9.62 -12.41 -26.40
C LYS A 109 -11.01 -13.01 -26.16
N THR A 110 -11.80 -12.42 -25.27
CA THR A 110 -13.17 -12.85 -24.98
C THR A 110 -14.05 -12.80 -26.24
N ALA A 111 -13.96 -11.73 -27.04
CA ALA A 111 -14.73 -11.57 -28.27
C ALA A 111 -14.44 -12.61 -29.36
N ARG A 112 -13.28 -13.29 -29.30
CA ARG A 112 -12.86 -14.32 -30.28
C ARG A 112 -13.18 -15.74 -29.85
N LEU A 113 -13.69 -15.94 -28.64
CA LEU A 113 -14.03 -17.27 -28.12
C LEU A 113 -15.39 -17.72 -28.64
N LYS A 114 -15.55 -19.03 -28.81
CA LYS A 114 -16.84 -19.64 -29.18
C LYS A 114 -17.87 -19.41 -28.07
N TYR A 115 -19.13 -19.23 -28.46
CA TYR A 115 -20.25 -19.01 -27.54
C TYR A 115 -20.35 -20.08 -26.44
N GLU A 116 -20.12 -21.35 -26.79
CA GLU A 116 -20.15 -22.45 -25.83
C GLU A 116 -19.12 -22.29 -24.69
N VAL A 117 -17.93 -21.75 -24.99
CA VAL A 117 -16.87 -21.56 -24.00
C VAL A 117 -17.20 -20.42 -23.05
N ILE A 118 -17.78 -19.33 -23.57
CA ILE A 118 -18.06 -18.12 -22.79
C ILE A 118 -19.18 -18.34 -21.76
N GLU A 119 -20.12 -19.25 -22.02
CA GLU A 119 -21.22 -19.59 -21.09
C GLU A 119 -20.78 -20.58 -19.99
N THR A 120 -19.55 -21.10 -20.05
CA THR A 120 -19.07 -22.02 -19.01
C THR A 120 -18.74 -21.27 -17.71
N SER A 121 -19.18 -21.82 -16.58
CA SER A 121 -18.82 -21.31 -15.24
C SER A 121 -17.30 -21.18 -15.04
N ASN A 122 -16.52 -22.10 -15.61
CA ASN A 122 -15.06 -22.06 -15.54
C ASN A 122 -14.48 -20.82 -16.27
N PHE A 123 -15.02 -20.47 -17.43
CA PHE A 123 -14.63 -19.26 -18.14
C PHE A 123 -14.95 -18.00 -17.33
N HIS A 124 -16.18 -17.88 -16.81
CA HIS A 124 -16.58 -16.73 -15.99
C HIS A 124 -15.68 -16.56 -14.76
N ASN A 125 -15.37 -17.65 -14.06
CA ASN A 125 -14.44 -17.63 -12.91
C ASN A 125 -13.04 -17.12 -13.33
N LYS A 126 -12.51 -17.59 -14.46
CA LYS A 126 -11.19 -17.13 -14.97
C LYS A 126 -11.22 -15.67 -15.42
N LEU A 127 -12.30 -15.24 -16.05
CA LEU A 127 -12.47 -13.85 -16.48
C LEU A 127 -12.56 -12.91 -15.28
N GLU A 128 -13.34 -13.28 -14.25
CA GLU A 128 -13.43 -12.52 -13.00
C GLU A 128 -12.06 -12.44 -12.29
N GLN A 129 -11.34 -13.57 -12.21
CA GLN A 129 -9.98 -13.58 -11.65
C GLN A 129 -9.02 -12.68 -12.43
N ALA A 130 -9.07 -12.69 -13.76
CA ALA A 130 -8.24 -11.82 -14.59
C ALA A 130 -8.56 -10.34 -14.35
N LYS A 131 -9.85 -9.96 -14.37
CA LYS A 131 -10.32 -8.59 -14.10
C LYS A 131 -9.92 -8.11 -12.71
N ILE A 132 -10.16 -8.93 -11.68
CA ILE A 132 -9.75 -8.60 -10.29
C ILE A 132 -8.22 -8.47 -10.20
N GLY A 133 -7.47 -9.39 -10.83
CA GLY A 133 -6.02 -9.43 -10.78
C GLY A 133 -5.33 -8.21 -11.40
N ILE A 134 -5.91 -7.59 -12.42
CA ILE A 134 -5.37 -6.35 -13.02
C ILE A 134 -5.97 -5.08 -12.40
N SER A 135 -7.13 -5.17 -11.76
CA SER A 135 -7.81 -4.03 -11.17
C SER A 135 -7.04 -3.40 -9.99
N TRP A 136 -7.35 -2.13 -9.73
CA TRP A 136 -6.92 -1.41 -8.52
C TRP A 136 -7.19 -2.17 -7.21
N TYR A 137 -8.29 -2.95 -7.13
CA TYR A 137 -8.69 -3.63 -5.90
C TYR A 137 -7.65 -4.66 -5.41
N SER A 138 -6.96 -5.34 -6.33
CA SER A 138 -5.86 -6.25 -5.98
C SER A 138 -4.52 -5.54 -5.79
N GLY A 139 -4.49 -4.23 -6.04
CA GLY A 139 -3.29 -3.42 -6.24
C GLY A 139 -2.84 -3.40 -7.71
N GLY A 140 -3.18 -4.43 -8.51
CA GLY A 140 -2.80 -4.52 -9.91
C GLY A 140 -1.29 -4.32 -10.13
N ILE A 141 -0.93 -3.77 -11.29
CA ILE A 141 0.46 -3.48 -11.65
C ILE A 141 1.05 -2.37 -10.78
N ALA A 142 0.26 -1.34 -10.47
CA ALA A 142 0.70 -0.20 -9.68
C ALA A 142 1.11 -0.61 -8.26
N GLY A 143 0.26 -1.39 -7.60
CA GLY A 143 0.51 -1.94 -6.27
C GLY A 143 1.70 -2.89 -6.24
N LEU A 144 1.84 -3.76 -7.25
CA LEU A 144 3.00 -4.64 -7.38
C LEU A 144 4.29 -3.84 -7.50
N ALA A 145 4.34 -2.88 -8.43
CA ALA A 145 5.50 -2.04 -8.65
C ALA A 145 5.86 -1.21 -7.41
N ASN A 146 4.87 -0.56 -6.79
CA ASN A 146 5.08 0.26 -5.60
C ASN A 146 5.57 -0.57 -4.41
N ASN A 147 5.07 -1.79 -4.23
CA ASN A 147 5.53 -2.69 -3.18
C ASN A 147 7.00 -3.11 -3.40
N ILE A 148 7.38 -3.44 -4.64
CA ILE A 148 8.77 -3.81 -4.96
C ILE A 148 9.69 -2.60 -4.78
N ALA A 149 9.31 -1.43 -5.30
CA ALA A 149 10.08 -0.20 -5.13
C ALA A 149 10.25 0.15 -3.64
N SER A 150 9.18 0.06 -2.85
CA SER A 150 9.21 0.31 -1.40
C SER A 150 10.07 -0.71 -0.65
N PHE A 151 10.04 -1.98 -1.07
CA PHE A 151 10.87 -3.03 -0.49
C PHE A 151 12.36 -2.76 -0.75
N CYS A 152 12.72 -2.47 -2.01
CA CYS A 152 14.10 -2.11 -2.37
C CYS A 152 14.56 -0.82 -1.68
N ALA A 153 13.73 0.22 -1.65
CA ALA A 153 14.00 1.46 -0.94
C ALA A 153 14.20 1.19 0.56
N GLY A 154 13.37 0.33 1.15
CA GLY A 154 13.47 -0.09 2.55
C GLY A 154 14.82 -0.77 2.86
N ILE A 155 15.36 -1.58 1.95
CA ILE A 155 16.70 -2.16 2.10
C ILE A 155 17.77 -1.06 2.10
N VAL A 156 17.70 -0.11 1.16
CA VAL A 156 18.63 1.03 1.10
C VAL A 156 18.57 1.86 2.38
N THR A 157 17.36 2.20 2.85
CA THR A 157 17.16 2.94 4.10
C THR A 157 17.66 2.15 5.30
N LEU A 158 17.42 0.84 5.36
CA LEU A 158 17.86 -0.01 6.47
C LEU A 158 19.38 -0.04 6.55
N LEU A 159 20.07 -0.31 5.44
CA LEU A 159 21.52 -0.33 5.38
C LEU A 159 22.11 1.04 5.73
N GLY A 160 21.60 2.11 5.12
CA GLY A 160 22.07 3.46 5.41
C GLY A 160 21.83 3.89 6.85
N THR A 161 20.66 3.55 7.41
CA THR A 161 20.35 3.85 8.81
C THR A 161 21.25 3.05 9.75
N LEU A 162 21.54 1.79 9.44
CA LEU A 162 22.46 0.95 10.22
C LEU A 162 23.88 1.53 10.23
N THR A 163 24.36 2.05 9.09
CA THR A 163 25.67 2.72 9.01
C THR A 163 25.74 4.02 9.81
N ILE A 164 24.62 4.75 9.93
CA ILE A 164 24.57 5.96 10.77
C ILE A 164 24.52 5.57 12.25
N ILE A 165 23.68 4.59 12.60
CA ILE A 165 23.48 4.15 13.98
C ILE A 165 24.73 3.47 14.56
N SER A 166 25.54 2.78 13.74
CA SER A 166 26.78 2.15 14.22
C SER A 166 27.82 3.16 14.75
N GLN A 167 27.66 4.44 14.42
CA GLN A 167 28.51 5.54 14.93
C GLN A 167 27.99 6.11 16.27
N LEU A 168 26.82 5.70 16.73
CA LEU A 168 26.24 6.14 18.01
C LEU A 168 26.69 5.23 19.17
N SER A 169 26.49 5.70 20.40
CA SER A 169 26.81 4.90 21.58
C SER A 169 25.98 3.62 21.65
N PHE A 170 26.62 2.53 22.09
CA PHE A 170 26.03 1.18 22.15
C PHE A 170 24.65 1.15 22.83
N TRP A 171 24.47 1.90 23.92
CA TRP A 171 23.20 2.01 24.64
C TRP A 171 22.08 2.61 23.80
N ILE A 172 22.37 3.61 22.97
CA ILE A 172 21.37 4.21 22.07
C ILE A 172 20.93 3.19 21.02
N VAL A 173 21.89 2.44 20.45
CA VAL A 173 21.60 1.38 19.47
C VAL A 173 20.70 0.31 20.07
N LEU A 174 20.99 -0.13 21.30
CA LEU A 174 20.19 -1.13 21.99
C LEU A 174 18.73 -0.71 22.17
N VAL A 175 18.48 0.53 22.62
CA VAL A 175 17.13 1.07 22.79
C VAL A 175 16.38 1.13 21.45
N ILE A 176 17.04 1.57 20.38
CA ILE A 176 16.45 1.62 19.04
C ILE A 176 16.07 0.22 18.56
N LEU A 177 16.95 -0.76 18.74
CA LEU A 177 16.69 -2.15 18.35
C LEU A 177 15.50 -2.75 19.09
N VAL A 178 15.45 -2.61 20.42
CA VAL A 178 14.32 -3.11 21.24
C VAL A 178 13.00 -2.47 20.81
N SER A 179 12.98 -1.15 20.59
CA SER A 179 11.79 -0.43 20.15
C SER A 179 11.33 -0.85 18.73
N SER A 180 12.28 -1.20 17.86
CA SER A 180 12.03 -1.68 16.50
C SER A 180 11.45 -3.09 16.51
N ILE A 181 12.00 -4.00 17.31
CA ILE A 181 11.48 -5.36 17.48
C ILE A 181 10.03 -5.32 17.99
N LEU A 182 9.77 -4.51 19.03
CA LEU A 182 8.41 -4.35 19.56
C LEU A 182 7.43 -3.82 18.49
N SER A 183 7.89 -2.88 17.66
CA SER A 183 7.10 -2.34 16.55
C SER A 183 6.82 -3.39 15.48
N ILE A 184 7.81 -4.23 15.13
CA ILE A 184 7.66 -5.32 14.16
C ILE A 184 6.64 -6.34 14.66
N VAL A 185 6.74 -6.78 15.92
CA VAL A 185 5.81 -7.75 16.52
C VAL A 185 4.38 -7.19 16.54
N ALA A 186 4.21 -5.94 16.97
CA ALA A 186 2.91 -5.28 16.97
C ALA A 186 2.31 -5.17 15.55
N THR A 187 3.15 -4.82 14.57
CA THR A 187 2.74 -4.67 13.16
C THR A 187 2.39 -6.01 12.53
N ALA A 188 3.16 -7.07 12.80
CA ALA A 188 2.88 -8.42 12.33
C ALA A 188 1.55 -8.95 12.88
N ALA A 189 1.27 -8.73 14.17
CA ALA A 189 -0.01 -9.07 14.77
C ALA A 189 -1.17 -8.30 14.13
N ALA A 190 -0.98 -7.02 13.81
CA ALA A 190 -1.96 -6.21 13.09
C ALA A 190 -2.18 -6.73 11.66
N GLN A 191 -1.11 -6.99 10.90
CA GLN A 191 -1.21 -7.49 9.53
C GLN A 191 -1.92 -8.85 9.43
N LYS A 192 -1.69 -9.76 10.38
CA LYS A 192 -2.42 -11.04 10.45
C LYS A 192 -3.93 -10.82 10.63
N ARG A 193 -4.31 -9.82 11.43
CA ARG A 193 -5.73 -9.45 11.62
C ARG A 193 -6.31 -8.83 10.36
N ASP A 194 -5.59 -7.91 9.72
CA ASP A 194 -6.01 -7.26 8.48
C ASP A 194 -6.16 -8.26 7.33
N ALA A 195 -5.26 -9.23 7.21
CA ALA A 195 -5.36 -10.29 6.21
C ALA A 195 -6.63 -11.15 6.39
N ASN A 196 -6.96 -11.50 7.63
CA ASN A 196 -8.20 -12.23 7.94
C ASN A 196 -9.45 -11.37 7.67
N PHE A 197 -9.39 -10.08 7.96
CA PHE A 197 -10.47 -9.14 7.67
C PHE A 197 -10.70 -9.00 6.16
N ARG A 198 -9.64 -8.80 5.35
CA ARG A 198 -9.72 -8.73 3.89
C ARG A 198 -10.33 -9.98 3.26
N LYS A 199 -9.96 -11.17 3.75
CA LYS A 199 -10.57 -12.45 3.28
C LYS A 199 -12.08 -12.48 3.51
N ARG A 200 -12.54 -12.01 4.66
CA ARG A 200 -13.98 -11.96 4.98
C ARG A 200 -14.70 -10.86 4.18
N LEU A 201 -14.05 -9.71 4.00
CA LEU A 201 -14.60 -8.59 3.23
C LEU A 201 -14.81 -8.95 1.75
N ALA A 202 -13.97 -9.81 1.17
CA ALA A 202 -14.13 -10.26 -0.21
C ALA A 202 -15.51 -10.93 -0.47
N ALA A 203 -15.98 -11.78 0.45
CA ALA A 203 -17.29 -12.41 0.32
C ALA A 203 -18.45 -11.41 0.44
N VAL A 204 -18.29 -10.40 1.30
CA VAL A 204 -19.25 -9.30 1.46
C VAL A 204 -19.31 -8.43 0.21
N ASN A 205 -18.15 -8.04 -0.33
CA ASN A 205 -18.05 -7.26 -1.56
C ASN A 205 -18.70 -7.97 -2.74
N ARG A 206 -18.57 -9.30 -2.86
CA ARG A 206 -19.21 -10.06 -3.94
C ARG A 206 -20.74 -9.98 -3.88
N LYS A 207 -21.33 -10.09 -2.68
CA LYS A 207 -22.78 -9.95 -2.48
C LYS A 207 -23.26 -8.52 -2.76
N LEU A 208 -22.50 -7.53 -2.30
CA LEU A 208 -22.81 -6.12 -2.54
C LEU A 208 -22.75 -5.77 -4.03
N ALA A 209 -21.74 -6.26 -4.75
CA ALA A 209 -21.61 -6.07 -6.19
C ALA A 209 -22.82 -6.63 -6.94
N TYR A 210 -23.28 -7.85 -6.59
CA TYR A 210 -24.48 -8.45 -7.18
C TYR A 210 -25.73 -7.57 -7.04
N PHE A 211 -26.00 -7.04 -5.84
CA PHE A 211 -27.14 -6.14 -5.64
C PHE A 211 -27.00 -4.83 -6.41
N LEU A 212 -25.79 -4.26 -6.46
CA LEU A 212 -25.52 -3.05 -7.23
C LEU A 212 -25.72 -3.27 -8.74
N ASP A 213 -25.33 -4.44 -9.26
CA ASP A 213 -25.52 -4.79 -10.66
C ASP A 213 -27.01 -4.96 -10.98
N ILE A 214 -27.79 -5.60 -10.10
CA ILE A 214 -29.26 -5.68 -10.24
C ILE A 214 -29.89 -4.28 -10.34
N PHE A 215 -29.47 -3.34 -9.49
CA PHE A 215 -30.05 -2.00 -9.47
C PHE A 215 -29.65 -1.14 -10.68
N LYS A 216 -28.55 -1.47 -11.35
CA LYS A 216 -28.07 -0.75 -12.54
C LYS A 216 -28.68 -1.28 -13.84
N GLU A 217 -29.16 -2.52 -13.85
CA GLU A 217 -29.62 -3.21 -15.05
C GLU A 217 -31.05 -2.80 -15.44
N GLU A 218 -31.20 -2.04 -16.52
CA GLU A 218 -32.51 -1.54 -16.98
C GLU A 218 -33.46 -2.69 -17.35
N ARG A 219 -32.92 -3.81 -17.86
CA ARG A 219 -33.70 -5.00 -18.19
C ARG A 219 -34.38 -5.59 -16.95
N ILE A 220 -33.65 -5.67 -15.84
CA ILE A 220 -34.18 -6.20 -14.57
C ILE A 220 -35.23 -5.25 -13.99
N ALA A 221 -35.07 -3.93 -14.16
CA ALA A 221 -36.06 -2.95 -13.69
C ALA A 221 -37.45 -3.15 -14.32
N LYS A 222 -37.52 -3.59 -15.58
CA LYS A 222 -38.78 -3.91 -16.26
C LYS A 222 -39.46 -5.14 -15.64
N ASP A 223 -38.69 -6.21 -15.44
CA ASP A 223 -39.18 -7.45 -14.82
C ASP A 223 -39.65 -7.20 -13.37
N VAL A 224 -38.92 -6.41 -12.61
CA VAL A 224 -39.28 -6.05 -11.22
C VAL A 224 -40.62 -5.32 -11.16
N ARG A 225 -40.89 -4.41 -12.10
CA ARG A 225 -42.19 -3.71 -12.19
C ARG A 225 -43.31 -4.64 -12.64
N LEU A 226 -43.05 -5.45 -13.66
CA LEU A 226 -44.04 -6.37 -14.24
C LEU A 226 -44.49 -7.43 -13.22
N TYR A 227 -43.54 -8.04 -12.51
CA TYR A 227 -43.81 -9.10 -11.52
C TYR A 227 -44.02 -8.56 -10.10
N LYS A 228 -44.02 -7.23 -9.90
CA LYS A 228 -44.09 -6.57 -8.58
C LYS A 228 -43.06 -7.13 -7.57
N ALA A 229 -41.88 -7.51 -8.05
CA ALA A 229 -40.83 -8.17 -7.25
C ALA A 229 -40.02 -7.20 -6.37
N GLY A 230 -40.39 -5.92 -6.31
CA GLY A 230 -39.66 -4.89 -5.54
C GLY A 230 -39.51 -5.25 -4.07
N HIS A 231 -40.59 -5.69 -3.42
CA HIS A 231 -40.59 -6.08 -2.01
C HIS A 231 -39.66 -7.28 -1.74
N LEU A 232 -39.57 -8.24 -2.67
CA LEU A 232 -38.68 -9.39 -2.55
C LEU A 232 -37.21 -8.96 -2.54
N ILE A 233 -36.82 -8.09 -3.47
CA ILE A 233 -35.45 -7.57 -3.57
C ILE A 233 -35.11 -6.74 -2.34
N GLU A 234 -36.02 -5.84 -1.94
CA GLU A 234 -35.85 -5.00 -0.75
C GLU A 234 -35.65 -5.86 0.51
N THR A 235 -36.47 -6.90 0.70
CA THR A 235 -36.33 -7.82 1.83
C THR A 235 -34.95 -8.49 1.84
N ARG A 236 -34.46 -8.97 0.70
CA ARG A 236 -33.14 -9.61 0.59
C ARG A 236 -31.98 -8.66 0.84
N VAL A 237 -32.10 -7.42 0.39
CA VAL A 237 -31.11 -6.37 0.66
C VAL A 237 -31.10 -6.02 2.14
N ASN A 238 -32.27 -5.83 2.76
CA ASN A 238 -32.39 -5.54 4.18
C ASN A 238 -31.84 -6.69 5.06
N GLU A 239 -32.11 -7.94 4.69
CA GLU A 239 -31.53 -9.13 5.34
C GLU A 239 -30.00 -9.12 5.24
N PHE A 240 -29.46 -8.86 4.05
CA PHE A 240 -28.01 -8.73 3.86
C PHE A 240 -27.41 -7.59 4.69
N LEU A 241 -28.03 -6.40 4.70
CA LEU A 241 -27.59 -5.24 5.46
C LEU A 241 -27.64 -5.48 6.97
N TYR A 242 -28.67 -6.18 7.46
CA TYR A 242 -28.79 -6.57 8.86
C TYR A 242 -27.64 -7.50 9.27
N HIS A 243 -27.37 -8.54 8.48
CA HIS A 243 -26.23 -9.43 8.71
C HIS A 243 -24.90 -8.68 8.64
N LEU A 244 -24.75 -7.74 7.72
CA LEU A 244 -23.55 -6.92 7.59
C LEU A 244 -23.34 -6.02 8.81
N LYS A 245 -24.41 -5.43 9.35
CA LYS A 245 -24.38 -4.59 10.56
C LYS A 245 -23.98 -5.41 11.81
N GLN A 246 -24.61 -6.56 12.02
CA GLN A 246 -24.24 -7.48 13.11
C GLN A 246 -22.80 -7.97 12.96
N TRP A 247 -22.39 -8.30 11.73
CA TRP A 247 -21.04 -8.74 11.44
C TRP A 247 -20.00 -7.64 11.71
N ASN A 248 -20.27 -6.37 11.34
CA ASN A 248 -19.35 -5.25 11.49
C ASN A 248 -19.24 -4.69 12.92
N ALA A 249 -20.28 -4.81 13.74
CA ALA A 249 -20.31 -4.26 15.11
C ALA A 249 -19.09 -4.65 15.99
N PRO A 250 -18.68 -5.93 16.11
CA PRO A 250 -17.51 -6.32 16.90
C PRO A 250 -16.18 -5.85 16.28
N TYR A 251 -16.11 -5.69 14.96
CA TYR A 251 -14.90 -5.17 14.30
C TYR A 251 -14.74 -3.66 14.51
N MET A 252 -15.82 -2.90 14.50
CA MET A 252 -15.78 -1.45 14.72
C MET A 252 -15.36 -1.10 16.16
N GLN A 253 -15.81 -1.89 17.15
CA GLN A 253 -15.35 -1.76 18.53
C GLN A 253 -13.87 -2.16 18.72
N ARG A 254 -13.41 -3.23 18.04
CA ARG A 254 -12.00 -3.67 18.09
C ARG A 254 -11.06 -2.74 17.33
N SER A 255 -11.51 -2.14 16.22
CA SER A 255 -10.77 -1.13 15.47
C SER A 255 -10.52 0.12 16.32
N LYS A 256 -11.54 0.59 17.06
CA LYS A 256 -11.37 1.68 18.04
C LYS A 256 -10.34 1.35 19.12
N LYS A 257 -10.34 0.12 19.67
CA LYS A 257 -9.31 -0.33 20.64
C LYS A 257 -7.91 -0.43 20.02
N ALA A 258 -7.81 -0.86 18.76
CA ALA A 258 -6.54 -0.94 18.04
C ALA A 258 -5.99 0.46 17.69
N ALA A 259 -6.86 1.39 17.27
CA ALA A 259 -6.52 2.80 17.08
C ALA A 259 -6.05 3.43 18.40
N PHE A 260 -6.76 3.16 19.50
CA PHE A 260 -6.39 3.59 20.84
C PHE A 260 -5.02 3.05 21.28
N SER A 261 -4.70 1.78 20.96
CA SER A 261 -3.36 1.23 21.23
C SER A 261 -2.26 1.87 20.39
N LYS A 262 -2.56 2.25 19.13
CA LYS A 262 -1.62 2.97 18.25
C LYS A 262 -1.37 4.39 18.74
N THR A 263 -2.41 5.10 19.19
CA THR A 263 -2.27 6.43 19.81
C THR A 263 -1.53 6.34 21.13
N LEU A 264 -1.78 5.32 21.96
CA LEU A 264 -1.02 5.09 23.20
C LEU A 264 0.47 4.82 22.92
N GLN A 265 0.78 4.08 21.85
CA GLN A 265 2.17 3.86 21.41
C GLN A 265 2.83 5.15 20.92
N GLN A 266 2.11 6.01 20.19
CA GLN A 266 2.65 7.31 19.78
C GLN A 266 2.85 8.27 20.96
N ILE A 267 1.92 8.27 21.92
CA ILE A 267 2.03 9.05 23.16
C ILE A 267 3.20 8.54 24.00
N LYS A 268 3.39 7.22 24.14
CA LYS A 268 4.58 6.64 24.80
C LYS A 268 5.88 7.00 24.09
N LYS A 269 5.91 7.01 22.75
CA LYS A 269 7.09 7.47 21.98
C LYS A 269 7.42 8.95 22.26
N LYS A 270 6.42 9.82 22.27
CA LYS A 270 6.59 11.25 22.55
C LYS A 270 6.94 11.53 24.02
N ALA A 271 6.33 10.83 24.96
CA ALA A 271 6.61 10.95 26.39
C ALA A 271 8.02 10.42 26.75
N CYS A 272 8.46 9.32 26.14
CA CYS A 272 9.81 8.78 26.32
C CYS A 272 10.87 9.71 25.71
N PHE A 273 10.55 10.39 24.61
CA PHE A 273 11.41 11.45 24.04
C PHE A 273 11.49 12.67 24.97
N ALA A 274 10.36 13.13 25.53
CA ALA A 274 10.32 14.24 26.49
C ALA A 274 11.05 13.93 27.80
N ALA A 275 10.88 12.72 28.35
CA ALA A 275 11.58 12.27 29.56
C ALA A 275 13.11 12.18 29.36
N ARG A 276 13.56 11.91 28.13
CA ARG A 276 14.98 11.88 27.78
C ARG A 276 15.59 13.26 27.62
N PHE A 277 14.79 14.26 27.24
CA PHE A 277 15.21 15.66 27.19
C PHE A 277 15.40 16.22 28.62
N LEU A 278 14.46 15.92 29.53
CA LEU A 278 14.53 16.33 30.93
C LEU A 278 15.64 15.66 31.75
N LEU A 279 16.13 14.49 31.32
CA LEU A 279 17.25 13.79 32.00
C LEU A 279 18.63 14.24 31.49
N ILE A 280 18.70 14.99 30.39
CA ILE A 280 19.96 15.59 29.90
C ILE A 280 20.28 16.89 30.68
N ASP A 281 19.29 17.54 31.28
CA ASP A 281 19.47 18.75 32.09
C ASP A 281 19.89 18.46 33.56
N LEU A 282 20.08 17.19 33.93
CA LEU A 282 20.39 16.73 35.30
C LEU A 282 21.77 16.06 35.46
N LEU A 283 22.62 16.15 34.42
CA LEU A 283 24.01 15.68 34.38
C LEU A 283 24.90 16.75 33.73
#